data_AF-A0A0P0MEX4-F1
#
_entry.id   AF-A0A0P0MEX4-F1
#
_cell.length_a   1.000
_cell.length_b   1.000
_cell.length_c   1.000
_cell.angle_alpha   90.00
_cell.angle_beta   90.00
_cell.angle_gamma   90.00
#
_symmetry.space_group_name_H-M   'P 1'
#
loop_
_entity.id
_entity.type
_entity.pdbx_description
1 polymer ?
#
loop_
_entity_poly.entity_id
_entity_poly.type
_entity_poly.pdbx_seq_one_letter_code
_entity_poly.pdbx_strand_id
1 'polypeptide(L)'
;MSKVIFATGEQIYTAAVAGAMRGYNRSTDEHSKYEEVIDEHYKAMLSDVGNKSQRRRIQKQTGNNWRKAYLPLSMALVHKHIGGQPCEEHARVYLPSNPARVFDIPLDKWDEMAKLSEQLFA
;
A
#
# COMPACT_ATOMS: atom_id res chain seq x y z
N MET A 1 -7.06 -16.81 -2.48
CA MET A 1 -6.79 -15.77 -3.49
C MET A 1 -6.41 -14.51 -2.75
N SER A 2 -5.30 -13.87 -3.11
CA SER A 2 -4.94 -12.54 -2.59
C SER A 2 -5.98 -11.53 -3.08
N LYS A 3 -6.61 -10.77 -2.18
CA LYS A 3 -7.49 -9.66 -2.56
C LYS A 3 -6.61 -8.49 -2.97
N VAL A 4 -6.76 -8.01 -4.20
CA VAL A 4 -6.04 -6.83 -4.72
C VAL A 4 -7.01 -5.66 -4.77
N ILE A 5 -6.57 -4.51 -4.28
CA ILE A 5 -7.32 -3.25 -4.35
C ILE A 5 -6.41 -2.16 -4.95
N PHE A 6 -7.01 -1.08 -5.44
CA PHE A 6 -6.29 0.11 -5.88
C PHE A 6 -6.53 1.24 -4.88
N ALA A 7 -5.44 1.74 -4.28
CA ALA A 7 -5.47 2.84 -3.32
C ALA A 7 -4.42 3.89 -3.70
N THR A 8 -4.63 5.14 -3.33
CA THR A 8 -3.60 6.16 -3.56
C THR A 8 -2.37 5.87 -2.70
N GLY A 9 -1.18 6.27 -3.16
CA GLY A 9 0.02 6.16 -2.35
C GLY A 9 -0.14 6.82 -0.98
N GLU A 10 -0.84 7.96 -0.90
CA GLU A 10 -1.14 8.64 0.38
C GLU A 10 -1.99 7.78 1.32
N GLN A 11 -3.01 7.10 0.80
CA GLN A 11 -3.85 6.18 1.59
C GLN A 11 -3.03 5.01 2.12
N ILE A 12 -2.18 4.41 1.27
CA ILE A 12 -1.30 3.30 1.66
C ILE A 12 -0.33 3.74 2.76
N TYR A 13 0.31 4.90 2.58
CA TYR A 13 1.22 5.46 3.58
C TYR A 13 0.53 5.72 4.91
N THR A 14 -0.63 6.37 4.88
CA THR A 14 -1.43 6.67 6.08
C THR A 14 -1.84 5.40 6.81
N ALA A 15 -2.25 4.35 6.08
CA ALA A 15 -2.62 3.07 6.66
C ALA A 15 -1.40 2.35 7.28
N ALA A 16 -0.24 2.40 6.63
CA ALA A 16 1.02 1.84 7.14
C ALA A 16 1.47 2.53 8.44
N VAL A 17 1.42 3.86 8.47
CA VAL A 17 1.69 4.67 9.67
C VAL A 17 0.71 4.31 10.79
N ALA A 18 -0.58 4.21 10.49
CA ALA A 18 -1.59 3.81 11.49
C ALA A 18 -1.31 2.42 12.07
N GLY A 19 -0.84 1.46 11.25
CA GLY A 19 -0.44 0.13 11.72
C GLY A 19 0.82 0.16 12.59
N ALA A 20 1.81 0.98 12.22
CA ALA A 20 3.00 1.21 13.04
C ALA A 20 2.67 1.85 14.39
N MET A 21 1.77 2.85 14.41
CA MET A 21 1.30 3.50 15.65
C MET A 21 0.59 2.53 16.60
N ARG A 22 -0.07 1.50 16.07
CA ARG A 22 -0.69 0.42 16.87
C ARG A 22 0.29 -0.69 17.27
N GLY A 23 1.56 -0.58 16.88
CA GLY A 23 2.60 -1.55 17.22
C GLY A 23 2.56 -2.85 16.42
N TYR A 24 1.80 -2.90 15.31
CA TYR A 24 1.73 -4.11 14.47
C TYR A 24 3.08 -4.39 13.78
N ASN A 25 3.76 -3.31 13.39
CA ASN A 25 5.02 -3.37 12.67
C ASN A 25 6.20 -3.23 13.64
N ARG A 26 7.18 -4.15 13.55
CA ARG A 26 8.33 -4.21 14.49
C ARG A 26 9.29 -3.02 14.39
N SER A 27 9.25 -2.21 13.33
CA SER A 27 10.12 -1.04 13.18
C SER A 27 9.36 0.23 13.53
N THR A 28 9.60 0.76 14.72
CA THR A 28 8.98 1.99 15.22
C THR A 28 9.60 3.28 14.69
N ASP A 29 10.72 3.24 13.95
CA ASP A 29 11.59 4.43 13.97
C ASP A 29 11.70 5.29 12.72
N GLU A 30 11.30 4.87 11.52
CA GLU A 30 11.17 5.87 10.45
C GLU A 30 10.08 5.46 9.45
N HIS A 31 8.96 6.19 9.50
CA HIS A 31 7.93 6.13 8.45
C HIS A 31 8.52 6.41 7.04
N SER A 32 9.74 6.96 6.97
CA SER A 32 10.55 7.13 5.75
C SER A 32 10.65 5.85 4.92
N LYS A 33 10.73 4.67 5.56
CA LYS A 33 10.78 3.38 4.85
C LYS A 33 9.50 3.08 4.09
N TYR A 34 8.34 3.48 4.61
CA TYR A 34 7.08 3.34 3.89
C TYR A 34 7.06 4.27 2.67
N GLU A 35 7.52 5.51 2.81
CA GLU A 35 7.64 6.43 1.68
C GLU A 35 8.57 5.89 0.60
N GLU A 36 9.74 5.39 0.98
CA GLU A 36 10.72 4.78 0.08
C GLU A 36 10.10 3.60 -0.69
N VAL A 37 9.48 2.65 0.03
CA VAL A 37 8.88 1.45 -0.58
C VAL A 37 7.74 1.80 -1.54
N ILE A 38 6.91 2.79 -1.20
CA ILE A 38 5.79 3.21 -2.06
C ILE A 38 6.32 3.98 -3.30
N ASP A 39 7.33 4.83 -3.14
CA ASP A 39 7.96 5.55 -4.25
C ASP A 39 8.69 4.59 -5.19
N GLU A 40 9.43 3.60 -4.67
CA GLU A 40 10.04 2.52 -5.44
C GLU A 40 8.99 1.75 -6.24
N HIS A 41 7.86 1.41 -5.61
CA HIS A 41 6.76 0.73 -6.27
C HIS A 41 6.16 1.57 -7.41
N TYR A 42 5.91 2.85 -7.18
CA TYR A 42 5.43 3.76 -8.21
C TYR A 42 6.40 3.87 -9.39
N LYS A 43 7.71 3.99 -9.12
CA LYS A 43 8.76 4.03 -10.15
C LYS A 43 8.81 2.73 -10.96
N ALA A 44 8.71 1.58 -10.30
CA ALA A 44 8.65 0.27 -10.96
C ALA A 44 7.44 0.19 -11.91
N MET A 45 6.25 0.55 -11.41
CA MET A 45 5.02 0.58 -12.21
C MET A 45 5.15 1.52 -13.42
N LEU A 46 5.73 2.71 -13.25
CA LEU A 46 5.99 3.62 -14.37
C LEU A 46 6.97 3.03 -15.40
N SER A 47 7.98 2.29 -14.94
CA SER A 47 9.00 1.67 -15.80
C SER A 47 8.41 0.57 -16.67
N ASP A 48 7.43 -0.19 -16.14
CA ASP A 48 6.70 -1.24 -16.85
C ASP A 48 5.74 -0.69 -17.92
N VAL A 49 5.37 0.59 -17.85
CA VAL A 49 4.59 1.25 -18.91
C VAL A 49 5.48 1.42 -20.14
N GLY A 50 5.43 0.47 -21.07
CA GLY A 50 6.23 0.48 -22.31
C GLY A 50 5.94 1.67 -23.23
N ASN A 51 4.73 2.22 -23.19
CA ASN A 51 4.36 3.38 -24.01
C ASN A 51 4.77 4.71 -23.34
N LYS A 52 5.69 5.43 -23.99
CA LYS A 52 6.20 6.74 -23.51
C LYS A 52 5.11 7.80 -23.35
N SER A 53 4.12 7.86 -24.24
CA SER A 53 3.05 8.87 -24.16
C SER A 53 2.11 8.59 -22.99
N GLN A 54 1.78 7.32 -22.76
CA GLN A 54 1.00 6.88 -21.61
C GLN A 54 1.74 7.16 -20.30
N ARG A 55 3.04 6.85 -20.22
CA ARG A 55 3.88 7.17 -19.05
C ARG A 55 3.85 8.66 -18.73
N ARG A 56 4.06 9.53 -19.73
CA ARG A 56 3.98 10.99 -19.55
C ARG A 56 2.59 11.46 -19.10
N ARG A 57 1.52 10.84 -19.61
CA ARG A 57 0.15 11.14 -19.19
C ARG A 57 -0.06 10.83 -17.72
N ILE A 58 0.38 9.65 -17.26
CA ILE A 58 0.32 9.26 -15.84
C ILE A 58 1.10 10.26 -14.99
N GLN A 59 2.35 10.55 -15.35
CA GLN A 59 3.19 11.52 -14.63
C GLN A 59 2.55 12.91 -14.58
N LYS A 60 1.91 13.38 -15.65
CA LYS A 60 1.18 14.66 -15.65
C LYS A 60 -0.02 14.62 -14.71
N GLN A 61 -0.81 13.55 -14.73
CA GLN A 61 -2.00 13.39 -13.88
C GLN A 61 -1.65 13.31 -12.39
N THR A 62 -0.56 12.62 -12.05
CA THR A 62 -0.10 12.47 -10.66
C THR A 62 0.80 13.61 -10.20
N GLY A 63 1.19 14.53 -11.09
CA GLY A 63 2.26 15.50 -10.81
C GLY A 63 3.61 14.82 -10.51
N ASN A 64 3.80 13.62 -11.06
CA ASN A 64 4.91 12.72 -10.79
C ASN A 64 5.13 12.44 -9.29
N ASN A 65 4.05 12.42 -8.52
CA ASN A 65 4.06 12.20 -7.08
C ASN A 65 3.30 10.91 -6.74
N TRP A 66 3.99 9.95 -6.14
CA TRP A 66 3.44 8.65 -5.75
C TRP A 66 2.22 8.78 -4.83
N ARG A 67 2.16 9.83 -3.99
CA ARG A 67 1.03 10.09 -3.07
C ARG A 67 -0.31 10.22 -3.80
N LYS A 68 -0.28 10.70 -5.06
CA LYS A 68 -1.47 10.93 -5.90
C LYS A 68 -1.76 9.78 -6.86
N ALA A 69 -0.87 8.81 -6.99
CA ALA A 69 -1.03 7.67 -7.89
C ALA A 69 -1.88 6.59 -7.23
N TYR A 70 -2.86 6.04 -7.95
CA TYR A 70 -3.51 4.79 -7.55
C TYR A 70 -2.55 3.62 -7.83
N LEU A 71 -2.19 2.91 -6.78
CA LEU A 71 -1.24 1.81 -6.78
C LEU A 71 -1.96 0.52 -6.34
N PRO A 72 -1.61 -0.63 -6.91
CA PRO A 72 -2.16 -1.90 -6.46
C PRO A 72 -1.60 -2.27 -5.08
N LEU A 73 -2.49 -2.62 -4.15
CA LEU A 73 -2.16 -3.15 -2.83
C LEU A 73 -2.80 -4.53 -2.67
N SER A 74 -2.01 -5.51 -2.24
CA SER A 74 -2.48 -6.89 -2.09
C SER A 74 -2.56 -7.27 -0.62
N MET A 75 -3.66 -7.90 -0.21
CA MET A 75 -3.74 -8.55 1.09
C MET A 75 -3.11 -9.95 1.00
N ALA A 76 -2.12 -10.19 1.85
CA ALA A 76 -1.57 -11.52 2.08
C ALA A 76 -2.48 -12.35 2.98
N LEU A 77 -2.83 -11.83 4.15
CA LEU A 77 -3.72 -12.49 5.12
C LEU A 77 -4.26 -11.51 6.16
N VAL A 78 -5.34 -11.89 6.85
CA VAL A 78 -5.77 -11.26 8.09
C VAL A 78 -4.99 -11.89 9.24
N HIS A 79 -4.26 -11.06 9.98
CA HIS A 79 -3.34 -11.45 11.03
C HIS A 79 -3.87 -11.02 12.39
N LYS A 80 -3.47 -11.73 13.46
CA LYS A 80 -3.99 -11.53 14.82
C LYS A 80 -2.95 -11.74 15.92
N HIS A 81 -1.67 -11.63 15.57
CA HIS A 81 -0.58 -11.78 16.55
C HIS A 81 0.49 -10.71 16.37
N ILE A 82 1.09 -10.26 17.48
CA ILE A 82 2.29 -9.41 17.50
C ILE A 82 3.30 -10.09 18.40
N GLY A 83 4.50 -10.38 17.89
CA GLY A 83 5.54 -11.07 18.68
C GLY A 83 5.13 -12.45 19.21
N GLY A 84 4.15 -13.11 18.57
CA GLY A 84 3.60 -14.40 19.03
C GLY A 84 2.48 -14.29 20.06
N GLN A 85 2.16 -13.08 20.53
CA GLN A 85 1.02 -12.84 21.42
C GLN A 85 -0.22 -12.44 20.60
N PRO A 86 -1.44 -12.87 20.99
CA PRO A 86 -2.66 -12.42 20.33
C PRO A 86 -2.83 -10.90 20.39
N CYS A 87 -3.39 -10.32 19.33
CA CYS A 87 -3.74 -8.91 19.25
C CYS A 87 -5.04 -8.72 18.44
N GLU A 88 -5.47 -7.47 18.27
CA GLU A 88 -6.57 -7.15 17.36
C GLU A 88 -6.26 -7.57 15.91
N GLU A 89 -7.31 -7.95 15.18
CA GLU A 89 -7.16 -8.36 13.79
C GLU A 89 -6.72 -7.18 12.92
N HIS A 90 -5.77 -7.45 12.03
CA HIS A 90 -5.19 -6.47 11.12
C HIS A 90 -4.87 -7.11 9.77
N ALA A 91 -4.79 -6.30 8.72
CA ALA A 91 -4.47 -6.79 7.39
C ALA A 91 -2.95 -6.78 7.18
N ARG A 92 -2.38 -7.94 6.86
CA ARG A 92 -1.02 -8.02 6.31
C ARG A 92 -1.08 -7.78 4.81
N VAL A 93 -0.39 -6.75 4.34
CA VAL A 93 -0.41 -6.31 2.95
C VAL A 93 0.98 -6.22 2.34
N TYR A 94 1.04 -6.18 1.02
CA TYR A 94 2.26 -5.95 0.25
C TYR A 94 1.98 -5.22 -1.06
N LEU A 95 3.03 -4.55 -1.57
CA LEU A 95 3.03 -3.95 -2.90
C LEU A 95 3.52 -4.98 -3.93
N PRO A 96 2.82 -5.20 -5.07
CA PRO A 96 3.16 -6.26 -6.01
C PRO A 96 4.56 -6.21 -6.62
N SER A 97 5.19 -5.04 -6.73
CA SER A 97 6.58 -4.96 -7.23
C SER A 97 7.61 -5.42 -6.19
N ASN A 98 7.20 -5.59 -4.92
CA ASN A 98 8.07 -6.09 -3.86
C ASN A 98 7.29 -6.97 -2.85
N PRO A 99 6.88 -8.19 -3.24
CA PRO A 99 6.05 -9.06 -2.40
C PRO A 99 6.72 -9.50 -1.08
N ALA A 100 8.05 -9.45 -1.01
CA ALA A 100 8.81 -9.79 0.19
C ALA A 100 8.70 -8.72 1.29
N ARG A 101 8.39 -7.46 0.92
CA ARG A 101 8.18 -6.36 1.88
C ARG A 101 6.72 -6.28 2.26
N VAL A 102 6.35 -7.08 3.26
CA VAL A 102 5.03 -7.03 3.90
C VAL A 102 5.00 -5.99 5.02
N PHE A 103 3.84 -5.38 5.23
CA PHE A 103 3.55 -4.55 6.40
C PHE A 103 2.10 -4.75 6.82
N ASP A 104 1.84 -4.47 8.09
CA ASP A 104 0.55 -4.69 8.72
C ASP A 104 -0.19 -3.35 8.86
N ILE A 105 -1.46 -3.31 8.43
CA ILE A 105 -2.35 -2.13 8.52
C ILE A 105 -3.65 -2.46 9.26
N PRO A 106 -4.30 -1.47 9.90
CA PRO A 106 -5.62 -1.66 10.50
C PRO A 106 -6.66 -2.16 9.49
N LEU A 107 -7.55 -3.07 9.91
CA LEU A 107 -8.60 -3.63 9.04
C LEU A 107 -9.59 -2.58 8.55
N ASP A 108 -9.97 -1.62 9.40
CA ASP A 108 -10.82 -0.49 9.03
C ASP A 108 -10.23 0.32 7.86
N LYS A 109 -8.91 0.55 7.88
CA LYS A 109 -8.21 1.20 6.76
C LYS A 109 -8.24 0.36 5.49
N TRP A 110 -8.10 -0.96 5.60
CA TRP A 110 -8.25 -1.86 4.45
C TRP A 110 -9.66 -1.77 3.87
N ASP A 111 -10.70 -1.88 4.70
CA ASP A 111 -12.09 -1.89 4.26
C ASP A 111 -12.52 -0.57 3.63
N GLU A 112 -12.07 0.57 4.19
CA GLU A 112 -12.22 1.89 3.58
C GLU A 112 -11.63 1.90 2.15
N MET A 113 -10.36 1.52 1.99
CA MET A 113 -9.69 1.51 0.69
C MET A 113 -10.33 0.51 -0.28
N ALA A 114 -10.74 -0.67 0.19
CA ALA A 114 -11.37 -1.70 -0.64
C ALA A 114 -12.72 -1.22 -1.20
N LYS A 115 -13.55 -0.59 -0.37
CA LYS A 115 -14.82 -0.01 -0.79
C LYS A 115 -14.62 1.10 -1.82
N LEU A 116 -13.65 1.99 -1.61
CA LEU A 116 -13.33 3.03 -2.59
C LEU A 116 -12.82 2.44 -3.91
N SER A 117 -11.96 1.42 -3.83
CA SER A 117 -11.44 0.74 -5.02
C SER A 117 -12.56 0.10 -5.84
N GLU A 118 -13.53 -0.55 -5.20
CA GLU A 118 -14.68 -1.15 -5.88
C GLU A 118 -15.52 -0.06 -6.59
N GLN A 119 -15.79 1.06 -5.93
CA GLN A 119 -16.56 2.16 -6.52
C GLN A 119 -15.89 2.82 -7.75
N LEU A 120 -14.56 2.79 -7.82
CA LEU A 120 -13.81 3.46 -8.87
C LEU A 120 -13.39 2.53 -10.03
N PHE A 121 -13.29 1.22 -9.77
CA PHE A 121 -12.64 0.27 -10.69
C PHE A 121 -13.40 -1.05 -10.90
N ALA A 122 -14.55 -1.28 -10.25
CA ALA A 122 -15.45 -2.40 -10.56
C ALA A 122 -16.43 -2.04 -11.69
#